data_AF-A0A7W0JEF4-F1
#
_entry.id   AF-A0A7W0JEF4-F1
#
_cell.length_a   1.000
_cell.length_b   1.000
_cell.length_c   1.000
_cell.angle_alpha   90.00
_cell.angle_beta   90.00
_cell.angle_gamma   90.00
#
_symmetry.space_group_name_H-M   'P 1'
#
loop_
_entity.id
_entity.type
_entity.pdbx_description
1 polymer ?
#
loop_
_entity_poly.entity_id
_entity_poly.type
_entity_poly.pdbx_seq_one_letter_code
_entity_poly.pdbx_strand_id
1 'polypeptide(L)'
;MFPSYNNNYNWSSDKPFVGDSRVPIKNGTEYHGYQTYAGQYASQGMYEDAAKYFQMSANLRADQIKALPQLSDQGHDRAVEVNQMLSNYYNGLANWQNAPNVNMNNVPKAASYGLTEDFVNKLESTGKVQFGNAVKNNKLYF
;
A
#
# COMPACT_ATOMS: atom_id res chain seq x y z
N MET A 1 -14.97 -3.30 5.96
CA MET A 1 -15.23 -1.87 5.74
C MET A 1 -14.45 -1.11 6.81
N PHE A 2 -13.58 -0.17 6.45
CA PHE A 2 -12.73 0.49 7.46
C PHE A 2 -13.59 1.33 8.43
N PRO A 3 -13.14 1.55 9.68
CA PRO A 3 -13.89 2.33 10.68
C PRO A 3 -14.31 3.73 10.20
N SER A 4 -13.46 4.41 9.41
CA SER A 4 -13.75 5.70 8.78
C SER A 4 -14.88 5.67 7.74
N TYR A 5 -15.22 4.49 7.22
CA TYR A 5 -16.30 4.27 6.26
C TYR A 5 -17.51 3.58 6.89
N ASN A 6 -17.49 3.34 8.20
CA ASN A 6 -18.60 2.76 8.94
C ASN A 6 -19.30 3.84 9.77
N ASN A 7 -20.46 4.29 9.30
CA ASN A 7 -21.29 5.27 10.01
C ASN A 7 -21.73 4.81 11.42
N ASN A 8 -21.65 3.51 11.71
CA ASN A 8 -22.04 2.92 12.99
C ASN A 8 -20.85 2.70 13.94
N TYR A 9 -19.63 3.09 13.56
CA TYR A 9 -18.48 2.94 14.44
C TYR A 9 -18.54 3.97 15.58
N ASN A 10 -18.59 3.51 16.82
CA ASN A 10 -18.69 4.39 17.99
C ASN A 10 -17.35 5.08 18.28
N TRP A 11 -17.16 6.21 17.63
CA TRP A 11 -16.00 7.08 17.78
C TRP A 11 -15.75 7.61 19.19
N SER A 12 -16.67 7.43 20.14
CA SER A 12 -16.57 7.96 21.50
C SER A 12 -15.93 7.00 22.51
N SER A 13 -15.83 5.70 22.21
CA SER A 13 -15.46 4.70 23.22
C SER A 13 -13.95 4.51 23.43
N ASP A 14 -13.11 4.78 22.41
CA ASP A 14 -11.66 4.46 22.45
C ASP A 14 -10.80 5.43 21.62
N LYS A 15 -11.06 6.74 21.66
CA LYS A 15 -10.23 7.69 20.89
C LYS A 15 -8.97 8.10 21.66
N PRO A 16 -7.75 7.89 21.11
CA PRO A 16 -6.60 8.66 21.55
C PRO A 16 -6.90 10.16 21.36
N PHE A 17 -6.55 10.98 22.34
CA PHE A 17 -6.71 12.43 22.21
C PHE A 17 -5.83 12.92 21.05
N VAL A 18 -6.48 13.40 20.00
CA VAL A 18 -5.85 14.01 18.82
C VAL A 18 -6.43 15.41 18.67
N GLY A 19 -5.57 16.42 18.55
CA GLY A 19 -5.99 17.83 18.51
C GLY A 19 -7.03 18.12 17.41
N ASP A 20 -6.93 17.41 16.28
CA ASP A 20 -7.97 17.38 15.24
C ASP A 20 -8.08 15.97 14.65
N SER A 21 -9.21 15.29 14.89
CA SER A 21 -9.44 13.93 14.38
C SER A 21 -9.60 13.84 12.86
N ARG A 22 -9.79 14.96 12.14
CA ARG A 22 -9.84 14.98 10.67
C ARG A 22 -8.48 14.66 10.05
N VAL A 23 -7.38 15.00 10.73
CA VAL A 23 -6.01 14.77 10.26
C VAL A 23 -5.68 13.28 10.15
N PRO A 24 -5.81 12.44 11.20
CA PRO A 24 -5.55 11.00 11.07
C PRO A 24 -6.53 10.30 10.13
N ILE A 25 -7.78 10.79 10.00
CA ILE A 25 -8.76 10.26 9.02
C ILE A 25 -8.29 10.53 7.57
N LYS A 26 -7.85 11.75 7.30
CA LYS A 26 -7.31 12.15 6.00
C LYS A 26 -6.06 11.33 5.65
N ASN A 27 -5.07 11.31 6.55
CA ASN A 27 -3.84 10.54 6.35
C ASN A 27 -4.14 9.05 6.17
N GLY A 28 -5.09 8.53 6.96
CA GLY A 28 -5.69 7.21 6.83
C GLY A 28 -6.11 6.86 5.41
N THR A 29 -6.88 7.77 4.84
CA THR A 29 -7.40 7.65 3.47
C THR A 29 -6.27 7.75 2.44
N GLU A 30 -5.29 8.63 2.66
CA GLU A 30 -4.17 8.86 1.74
C GLU A 30 -3.24 7.64 1.65
N TYR A 31 -2.72 7.11 2.77
CA TYR A 31 -1.80 5.97 2.69
C TYR A 31 -2.49 4.70 2.17
N HIS A 32 -3.80 4.52 2.43
CA HIS A 32 -4.58 3.41 1.87
C HIS A 32 -4.91 3.62 0.39
N GLY A 33 -5.12 4.87 -0.03
CA GLY A 33 -5.23 5.24 -1.44
C GLY A 33 -3.95 4.89 -2.20
N TYR A 34 -2.79 5.24 -1.65
CA TYR A 34 -1.49 4.84 -2.22
C TYR A 34 -1.31 3.33 -2.31
N GLN A 35 -1.69 2.55 -1.28
CA GLN A 35 -1.66 1.08 -1.35
C GLN A 35 -2.56 0.54 -2.46
N THR A 36 -3.75 1.13 -2.63
CA THR A 36 -4.71 0.75 -3.67
C THR A 36 -4.13 1.00 -5.05
N TYR A 37 -3.59 2.19 -5.30
CA TYR A 37 -2.94 2.51 -6.58
C TYR A 37 -1.72 1.62 -6.82
N ALA A 38 -0.89 1.40 -5.81
CA ALA A 38 0.28 0.52 -5.92
C ALA A 38 -0.11 -0.90 -6.38
N GLY A 39 -1.16 -1.47 -5.79
CA GLY A 39 -1.69 -2.78 -6.20
C GLY A 39 -2.27 -2.79 -7.62
N GLN A 40 -2.93 -1.70 -8.04
CA GLN A 40 -3.41 -1.56 -9.42
C GLN A 40 -2.23 -1.53 -10.41
N TYR A 41 -1.23 -0.67 -10.17
CA TYR A 41 -0.03 -0.60 -11.01
C TYR A 41 0.74 -1.92 -11.06
N ALA A 42 0.93 -2.57 -9.91
CA ALA A 42 1.58 -3.88 -9.82
C ALA A 42 0.85 -4.92 -10.70
N SER A 43 -0.49 -4.94 -10.64
CA SER A 43 -1.31 -5.88 -11.42
C SER A 43 -1.22 -5.68 -12.94
N GLN A 44 -0.75 -4.50 -13.39
CA GLN A 44 -0.55 -4.15 -14.80
C GLN A 44 0.92 -4.25 -15.22
N GLY A 45 1.83 -4.73 -14.36
CA GLY A 45 3.26 -4.79 -14.67
C GLY A 45 3.96 -3.43 -14.66
N MET A 46 3.34 -2.39 -14.08
CA MET A 46 3.93 -1.07 -13.89
C MET A 46 4.69 -1.03 -12.56
N TYR A 47 5.75 -1.84 -12.47
CA TYR A 47 6.41 -2.12 -11.19
C TYR A 47 7.13 -0.93 -10.58
N GLU A 48 7.69 -0.03 -11.40
CA GLU A 48 8.34 1.18 -10.90
C GLU A 48 7.34 2.10 -10.17
N ASP A 49 6.15 2.29 -10.75
CA ASP A 49 5.11 3.10 -10.12
C ASP A 49 4.53 2.41 -8.88
N ALA A 50 4.30 1.09 -8.95
CA ALA A 50 3.91 0.31 -7.79
C ALA A 50 4.88 0.50 -6.61
N ALA A 51 6.19 0.42 -6.88
CA ALA A 51 7.23 0.59 -5.87
C ALA A 51 7.21 2.00 -5.26
N LYS A 52 7.04 3.05 -6.07
CA LYS A 52 6.92 4.45 -5.61
C LYS A 52 5.71 4.62 -4.68
N TYR A 53 4.55 4.12 -5.06
CA TYR A 53 3.33 4.27 -4.25
C TYR A 53 3.39 3.48 -2.94
N PHE A 54 3.99 2.29 -2.92
CA PHE A 54 4.26 1.59 -1.66
C PHE A 54 5.21 2.37 -0.75
N GLN A 55 6.26 2.97 -1.31
CA GLN A 55 7.19 3.81 -0.55
C GLN A 55 6.50 5.04 0.03
N MET A 56 5.67 5.74 -0.77
CA MET A 56 4.89 6.90 -0.31
C MET A 56 3.94 6.51 0.83
N SER A 57 3.27 5.37 0.71
CA SER A 57 2.41 4.84 1.78
C SER A 57 3.18 4.54 3.06
N ALA A 58 4.36 3.91 2.96
CA ALA A 58 5.23 3.66 4.11
C ALA A 58 5.68 4.96 4.79
N ASN A 59 6.18 5.91 4.01
CA ASN A 59 6.69 7.19 4.52
C ASN A 59 5.58 7.98 5.23
N LEU A 60 4.40 8.11 4.60
CA LEU A 60 3.29 8.86 5.19
C LEU A 60 2.83 8.24 6.52
N ARG A 61 2.78 6.90 6.60
CA ARG A 61 2.43 6.22 7.85
C ARG A 61 3.52 6.39 8.91
N ALA A 62 4.80 6.30 8.54
CA ALA A 62 5.91 6.53 9.46
C ALA A 62 5.92 7.98 10.00
N ASP A 63 5.68 8.97 9.13
CA ASP A 63 5.58 10.38 9.52
C ASP A 63 4.39 10.62 10.46
N GLN A 64 3.27 9.94 10.22
CA GLN A 64 2.11 10.00 11.11
C GLN A 64 2.41 9.41 12.49
N ILE A 65 3.07 8.25 12.57
CA ILE A 65 3.48 7.64 13.84
C ILE A 65 4.45 8.58 14.58
N LYS A 66 5.40 9.19 13.86
CA LYS A 66 6.35 10.15 14.43
C LYS A 66 5.65 11.40 14.99
N ALA A 67 4.66 11.92 14.26
CA ALA A 67 3.90 13.10 14.68
C ALA A 67 2.91 12.79 15.81
N LEU A 68 2.38 11.57 15.86
CA LEU A 68 1.41 11.10 16.84
C LEU A 68 1.86 9.74 17.39
N PRO A 69 2.85 9.71 18.31
CA PRO A 69 3.42 8.46 18.85
C PRO A 69 2.37 7.53 19.49
N GLN A 70 1.25 8.08 19.95
CA GLN A 70 0.13 7.30 20.48
C GLN A 70 -0.62 6.45 19.43
N LEU A 71 -0.35 6.67 18.14
CA LEU A 71 -0.83 5.81 17.06
C LEU A 71 0.13 4.66 16.74
N SER A 72 1.30 4.61 17.39
CA SER A 72 2.23 3.49 17.26
C SER A 72 1.61 2.27 17.94
N ASP A 73 1.21 1.30 17.10
CA ASP A 73 0.88 -0.04 17.55
C ASP A 73 1.55 -1.05 16.60
N GLN A 74 1.58 -2.31 17.03
CA GLN A 74 2.21 -3.39 16.26
C GLN A 74 1.64 -3.51 14.84
N GLY A 75 0.37 -3.17 14.63
CA GLY A 75 -0.27 -3.18 13.32
C GLY A 75 0.26 -2.07 12.41
N HIS A 76 0.38 -0.85 12.92
CA HIS A 76 0.92 0.30 12.20
C HIS A 76 2.40 0.08 11.84
N ASP A 77 3.21 -0.38 12.79
CA ASP A 77 4.63 -0.66 12.58
C ASP A 77 4.81 -1.76 11.52
N ARG A 78 4.06 -2.87 11.65
CA ARG A 78 4.10 -3.96 10.67
C ARG A 78 3.64 -3.49 9.30
N ALA A 79 2.68 -2.57 9.23
CA ALA A 79 2.17 -2.07 7.96
C ALA A 79 3.15 -1.11 7.26
N VAL A 80 3.99 -0.37 8.01
CA VAL A 80 5.13 0.38 7.45
C VAL A 80 6.15 -0.60 6.86
N GLU A 81 6.53 -1.61 7.64
CA GLU A 81 7.51 -2.63 7.24
C GLU A 81 7.08 -3.38 5.98
N VAL A 82 5.83 -3.87 5.93
CA VAL A 82 5.29 -4.58 4.76
C VAL A 82 5.28 -3.70 3.52
N ASN A 83 4.93 -2.41 3.65
CA ASN A 83 4.97 -1.48 2.52
C ASN A 83 6.41 -1.26 2.02
N GLN A 84 7.40 -1.19 2.91
CA GLN A 84 8.81 -1.10 2.52
C GLN A 84 9.29 -2.37 1.83
N MET A 85 8.92 -3.54 2.34
CA MET A 85 9.20 -4.83 1.69
C MET A 85 8.60 -4.90 0.28
N LEU A 86 7.34 -4.48 0.11
CA LEU A 86 6.67 -4.41 -1.20
C LEU A 86 7.36 -3.42 -2.14
N SER A 87 7.74 -2.24 -1.64
CA SER A 87 8.47 -1.26 -2.45
C SER A 87 9.80 -1.82 -2.96
N ASN A 88 10.57 -2.46 -2.07
CA ASN A 88 11.85 -3.09 -2.44
C ASN A 88 11.65 -4.23 -3.45
N TYR A 89 10.65 -5.08 -3.24
CA TYR A 89 10.31 -6.17 -4.15
C TYR A 89 9.95 -5.66 -5.55
N TYR A 90 9.05 -4.68 -5.65
CA TYR A 90 8.66 -4.13 -6.94
C TYR A 90 9.75 -3.29 -7.61
N ASN A 91 10.62 -2.62 -6.85
CA ASN A 91 11.86 -2.04 -7.41
C ASN A 91 12.77 -3.11 -8.00
N GLY A 92 12.90 -4.26 -7.33
CA GLY A 92 13.60 -5.42 -7.85
C GLY A 92 13.00 -5.89 -9.19
N LEU A 93 11.68 -6.03 -9.26
CA LEU A 93 10.98 -6.41 -10.49
C LEU A 93 11.15 -5.38 -11.60
N ALA A 94 11.05 -4.09 -11.30
CA ALA A 94 11.29 -3.02 -12.26
C ALA A 94 12.71 -3.06 -12.82
N ASN A 95 13.71 -3.22 -11.96
CA ASN A 95 15.12 -3.35 -12.38
C ASN A 95 15.35 -4.59 -13.24
N TRP A 96 14.73 -5.72 -12.89
CA TRP A 96 14.78 -6.94 -13.69
C TRP A 96 14.11 -6.75 -15.07
N GLN A 97 12.92 -6.12 -15.10
CA GLN A 97 12.15 -5.85 -16.32
C GLN A 97 12.89 -4.89 -17.27
N ASN A 98 13.60 -3.92 -16.71
CA ASN A 98 14.34 -2.90 -17.46
C ASN A 98 15.79 -3.31 -17.79
N ALA A 99 16.23 -4.49 -17.38
CA ALA A 99 17.59 -4.96 -17.67
C ALA A 99 17.77 -5.18 -19.19
N PRO A 100 18.94 -4.86 -19.77
CA PRO A 100 19.18 -4.98 -21.21
C PRO A 100 19.09 -6.44 -21.72
N ASN A 101 19.31 -7.42 -20.84
CA ASN A 101 19.20 -8.84 -21.14
C ASN A 101 18.37 -9.53 -20.05
N VAL A 102 17.04 -9.39 -20.13
CA VAL A 102 16.11 -10.00 -19.19
C VAL A 102 16.31 -11.52 -19.16
N ASN A 103 16.61 -12.06 -17.97
CA ASN A 103 16.77 -13.50 -17.74
C ASN A 103 15.61 -14.01 -16.88
N MET A 104 14.78 -14.86 -17.45
CA MET A 104 13.61 -15.45 -16.77
C MET A 104 13.99 -16.35 -15.59
N ASN A 105 15.24 -16.84 -15.53
CA ASN A 105 15.71 -17.62 -14.38
C ASN A 105 16.04 -16.74 -13.17
N ASN A 106 16.17 -15.43 -13.36
CA ASN A 106 16.57 -14.46 -12.34
C ASN A 106 15.43 -13.48 -11.98
N VAL A 107 14.18 -13.89 -12.18
CA VAL A 107 13.02 -13.10 -11.74
C VAL A 107 13.10 -12.92 -10.21
N PRO A 108 13.03 -11.69 -9.69
CA PRO A 108 12.95 -11.44 -8.25
C PRO A 108 11.78 -12.20 -7.62
N LYS A 109 12.05 -12.90 -6.52
CA LYS A 109 11.06 -13.69 -5.79
C LYS A 109 10.61 -12.93 -4.55
N ALA A 110 9.32 -13.02 -4.20
CA ALA A 110 8.76 -12.32 -3.05
C ALA A 110 9.49 -12.69 -1.75
N ALA A 111 9.84 -13.98 -1.61
CA ALA A 111 10.55 -14.51 -0.45
C ALA A 111 11.90 -13.83 -0.17
N SER A 112 12.61 -13.39 -1.21
CA SER A 112 13.89 -12.67 -1.06
C SER A 112 13.75 -11.31 -0.39
N TYR A 113 12.52 -10.80 -0.28
CA TYR A 113 12.17 -9.52 0.34
C TYR A 113 11.33 -9.69 1.62
N GLY A 114 11.23 -10.92 2.16
CA GLY A 114 10.45 -11.20 3.37
C GLY A 114 8.93 -11.28 3.15
N LEU A 115 8.48 -11.41 1.89
CA LEU A 115 7.08 -11.55 1.51
C LEU A 115 6.77 -13.00 1.12
N THR A 116 5.51 -13.41 1.27
CA THR A 116 5.04 -14.69 0.70
C THR A 116 4.48 -14.48 -0.70
N GLU A 117 4.64 -15.46 -1.57
CA GLU A 117 4.06 -15.43 -2.92
C GLU A 117 2.54 -15.30 -2.86
N ASP A 118 1.88 -16.03 -1.95
CA ASP A 118 0.43 -15.95 -1.74
C ASP A 118 -0.03 -14.53 -1.38
N PHE A 119 0.75 -13.82 -0.57
CA PHE A 119 0.45 -12.44 -0.20
C PHE A 119 0.53 -11.51 -1.41
N VAL A 120 1.60 -11.60 -2.20
CA VAL A 120 1.79 -10.81 -3.42
C VAL A 120 0.71 -11.13 -4.45
N ASN A 121 0.45 -12.41 -4.72
CA ASN A 121 -0.58 -12.85 -5.65
C ASN A 121 -1.98 -12.34 -5.26
N LYS A 122 -2.31 -12.38 -3.97
CA LYS A 122 -3.58 -11.84 -3.46
C LYS A 122 -3.66 -10.34 -3.63
N LEU A 123 -2.57 -9.61 -3.38
CA LEU A 123 -2.48 -8.18 -3.56
C LEU A 123 -2.70 -7.78 -5.02
N GLU A 124 -2.01 -8.44 -5.96
CA GLU A 124 -2.13 -8.16 -7.39
C GLU A 124 -3.50 -8.54 -7.94
N SER A 125 -4.07 -9.67 -7.51
CA SER A 125 -5.43 -10.07 -7.85
C SER A 125 -6.45 -9.04 -7.38
N THR A 126 -6.29 -8.53 -6.16
CA THR A 126 -7.14 -7.45 -5.61
C THR A 126 -6.99 -6.17 -6.42
N GLY A 127 -5.75 -5.76 -6.74
CA GLY A 127 -5.46 -4.61 -7.58
C GLY A 127 -6.09 -4.70 -8.96
N LYS A 128 -6.03 -5.88 -9.59
CA LYS A 128 -6.66 -6.16 -10.89
C LYS A 128 -8.17 -5.98 -10.85
N VAL A 129 -8.83 -6.51 -9.81
CA VAL A 129 -10.28 -6.34 -9.61
C VAL A 129 -10.64 -4.87 -9.39
N GLN A 130 -9.87 -4.15 -8.57
CA GLN A 130 -10.09 -2.73 -8.30
C GLN A 130 -9.92 -1.88 -9.55
N PHE A 131 -8.87 -2.14 -10.35
CA PHE A 131 -8.66 -1.48 -11.64
C PHE A 131 -9.83 -1.74 -12.60
N GLY A 132 -10.23 -3.01 -12.77
CA GLY A 132 -11.37 -3.37 -13.61
C GLY A 132 -12.68 -2.71 -13.19
N ASN A 133 -12.91 -2.55 -11.88
CA ASN A 133 -14.07 -1.82 -11.36
C ASN A 133 -13.96 -0.30 -11.60
N ALA A 134 -12.78 0.29 -11.51
CA ALA A 134 -12.57 1.72 -11.80
C ALA A 134 -12.86 2.03 -13.28
N VAL A 135 -12.39 1.16 -14.19
CA VAL A 135 -12.67 1.23 -15.63
C VAL A 135 -14.17 1.18 -15.89
N LYS A 136 -14.87 0.16 -15.37
CA LYS A 136 -16.32 -0.03 -15.60
C LYS A 136 -17.17 1.14 -15.11
N ASN A 137 -16.72 1.81 -14.04
CA ASN A 137 -17.46 2.91 -13.43
C ASN A 137 -17.07 4.28 -13.97
N ASN A 138 -16.23 4.36 -15.01
CA ASN A 138 -15.72 5.60 -15.59
C ASN A 138 -15.02 6.51 -14.56
N LYS A 139 -14.34 5.91 -13.58
CA LYS A 139 -13.65 6.59 -12.48
C LYS A 139 -12.13 6.68 -12.67
N LEU A 140 -11.65 6.50 -13.90
CA LEU A 140 -10.24 6.69 -14.24
C LEU A 140 -10.00 8.18 -14.44
N TYR A 141 -9.34 8.80 -13.46
CA TYR A 141 -8.80 10.15 -13.60
C TYR A 141 -7.32 9.97 -13.99
N PHE A 142 -6.99 10.29 -15.24
CA PHE A 142 -5.61 10.32 -15.76
C PHE A 142 -5.00 11.70 -15.52
#